data_AF-A0A9Q3F1S6-F1
#
_entry.id   AF-A0A9Q3F1S6-F1
#
_cell.length_a   1.000
_cell.length_b   1.000
_cell.length_c   1.000
_cell.angle_alpha   90.00
_cell.angle_beta   90.00
_cell.angle_gamma   90.00
#
_symmetry.space_group_name_H-M   'P 1'
#
loop_
_entity.id
_entity.type
_entity.pdbx_description
1 polymer ?
#
loop_
_entity_poly.entity_id
_entity_poly.type
_entity_poly.pdbx_seq_one_letter_code
_entity_poly.pdbx_strand_id
1 'polypeptide(L)'
;MDWVTALPPSGEIGYNSCLVIVDRYSKTPMFLPCHKDDTAMNTALLHWNRVIFHTGLSSNIMSDRDLQFKFSLWRNLHRLFGKELSFSTAYHPQTDRLVERIIQTLEDMIRRFCAYGSDFKDSDGFTHD
;
A
#
# COMPACT_ATOMS: atom_id res chain seq x y z
N MET A 1 -2.84 0.23 7.23
CA MET A 1 -2.62 -0.26 5.86
C MET A 1 -3.93 -0.16 5.13
N ASP A 2 -3.92 0.28 3.89
CA ASP A 2 -5.11 0.41 3.06
C ASP A 2 -4.76 0.25 1.57
N TRP A 3 -5.76 0.07 0.72
CA TRP A 3 -5.59 -0.15 -0.71
C TRP A 3 -6.21 0.99 -1.52
N VAL A 4 -5.40 1.55 -2.41
CA VAL A 4 -5.91 2.33 -3.55
C VAL A 4 -6.16 1.34 -4.68
N THR A 5 -7.43 1.20 -5.07
CA THR A 5 -7.86 0.24 -6.10
C THR A 5 -8.40 0.97 -7.32
N ALA A 6 -8.61 0.24 -8.42
CA ALA A 6 -9.12 0.77 -9.69
C ALA A 6 -8.21 1.83 -10.35
N LEU A 7 -6.88 1.66 -10.18
CA LEU A 7 -5.91 2.42 -10.96
C LEU A 7 -5.84 1.87 -12.38
N PRO A 8 -5.58 2.71 -13.40
CA PRO A 8 -5.29 2.22 -14.73
C PRO A 8 -4.07 1.30 -14.71
N PRO A 9 -4.11 0.15 -15.42
CA PRO A 9 -2.99 -0.79 -15.45
C PRO A 9 -1.72 -0.10 -15.95
N SER A 10 -0.65 -0.20 -15.18
CA SER A 10 0.57 0.58 -15.39
C SER A 10 1.84 -0.29 -15.34
N GLY A 11 2.83 0.04 -16.19
CA GLY A 11 4.09 -0.70 -16.35
C GLY A 11 3.95 -2.00 -17.15
N GLU A 12 5.07 -2.71 -17.37
CA GLU A 12 5.10 -3.97 -18.14
C GLU A 12 4.28 -5.09 -17.48
N ILE A 13 4.21 -5.08 -16.15
CA ILE A 13 3.50 -6.09 -15.34
C ILE A 13 1.99 -5.78 -15.25
N GLY A 14 1.58 -4.53 -15.52
CA GLY A 14 0.16 -4.15 -15.55
C GLY A 14 -0.50 -4.01 -14.17
N TYR A 15 0.22 -3.52 -13.16
CA TYR A 15 -0.34 -3.30 -11.83
C TYR A 15 -1.51 -2.31 -11.87
N ASN A 16 -2.60 -2.66 -11.19
CA ASN A 16 -3.88 -1.91 -11.20
C ASN A 16 -4.34 -1.49 -9.80
N SER A 17 -3.50 -1.68 -8.79
CA SER A 17 -3.76 -1.30 -7.41
C SER A 17 -2.46 -0.96 -6.67
N CYS A 18 -2.58 -0.24 -5.57
CA CYS A 18 -1.46 0.10 -4.71
C CYS A 18 -1.82 -0.17 -3.25
N LEU A 19 -1.01 -0.98 -2.59
CA LEU A 19 -1.05 -1.17 -1.14
C LEU A 19 -0.28 -0.03 -0.47
N VAL A 20 -0.98 0.74 0.35
CA VAL A 20 -0.45 1.85 1.11
C VAL A 20 -0.24 1.43 2.56
N ILE A 21 0.99 1.52 3.03
CA ILE A 21 1.36 1.21 4.41
C ILE A 21 2.05 2.44 4.98
N VAL A 22 1.63 2.84 6.17
CA VAL A 22 2.27 3.95 6.86
C VAL A 22 2.75 3.44 8.20
N ASP A 23 4.05 3.57 8.45
CA ASP A 23 4.58 3.34 9.78
C ASP A 23 4.13 4.49 10.69
N ARG A 24 3.43 4.14 11.77
CA ARG A 24 2.90 5.14 12.71
C ARG A 24 3.99 5.82 13.52
N TYR A 25 5.15 5.18 13.71
CA TYR A 25 6.26 5.75 14.46
C TYR A 25 7.04 6.76 13.61
N SER A 26 7.61 6.31 12.49
CA SER A 26 8.40 7.18 11.60
C SER A 26 7.54 8.11 10.72
N LYS A 27 6.22 7.89 10.64
CA LYS A 27 5.30 8.57 9.71
C LYS A 27 5.67 8.38 8.24
N THR A 28 6.47 7.37 7.93
CA THR A 28 6.93 7.10 6.56
C THR A 28 5.87 6.30 5.80
N PRO A 29 5.35 6.81 4.68
CA PRO A 29 4.50 6.03 3.79
C PRO A 29 5.34 5.12 2.89
N MET A 30 4.83 3.93 2.64
CA MET A 30 5.32 2.96 1.68
C MET A 30 4.18 2.64 0.70
N PHE A 31 4.47 2.79 -0.58
CA PHE A 31 3.54 2.54 -1.67
C PHE A 31 4.02 1.30 -2.41
N LEU A 32 3.23 0.22 -2.36
CA LEU A 32 3.60 -1.05 -2.96
C LEU A 32 2.63 -1.35 -4.11
N PRO A 33 3.11 -1.43 -5.36
CA PRO A 33 2.26 -1.79 -6.49
C PRO A 33 1.80 -3.24 -6.35
N CYS A 34 0.52 -3.48 -6.62
CA CYS A 34 -0.10 -4.80 -6.52
C CYS A 34 -1.27 -4.93 -7.51
N HIS A 35 -1.86 -6.11 -7.57
CA HIS A 35 -3.09 -6.33 -8.30
C HIS A 35 -4.28 -6.28 -7.35
N LYS A 36 -5.43 -5.82 -7.85
CA LYS A 36 -6.70 -5.82 -7.12
C LYS A 36 -7.10 -7.24 -6.69
N ASP A 37 -6.78 -8.21 -7.54
CA ASP A 37 -7.13 -9.62 -7.36
C ASP A 37 -6.03 -10.41 -6.66
N ASP A 38 -5.03 -9.74 -6.08
CA ASP A 38 -3.97 -10.42 -5.34
C ASP A 38 -4.53 -11.17 -4.13
N THR A 39 -4.12 -12.43 -4.01
CA THR A 39 -4.49 -13.25 -2.85
C THR A 39 -3.90 -12.65 -1.57
N ALA A 40 -4.49 -12.99 -0.41
CA ALA A 40 -3.92 -12.57 0.87
C ALA A 40 -2.49 -13.09 1.08
N MET A 41 -2.15 -14.25 0.52
CA MET A 41 -0.79 -14.79 0.56
C MET A 41 0.18 -13.92 -0.25
N ASN A 42 -0.17 -13.55 -1.48
CA ASN A 42 0.64 -12.65 -2.30
C ASN A 42 0.85 -11.31 -1.59
N THR A 43 -0.22 -10.76 -1.01
CA THR A 43 -0.16 -9.50 -0.26
C THR A 43 0.76 -9.61 0.95
N ALA A 44 0.69 -10.70 1.70
CA ALA A 44 1.53 -10.90 2.86
C ALA A 44 3.00 -11.13 2.51
N LEU A 45 3.27 -11.84 1.41
CA LEU A 45 4.63 -11.97 0.86
C LEU A 45 5.18 -10.61 0.39
N LEU A 46 4.36 -9.82 -0.30
CA LEU A 46 4.71 -8.47 -0.74
C LEU A 46 5.08 -7.59 0.47
N HIS A 47 4.25 -7.58 1.50
CA HIS A 47 4.53 -6.85 2.74
C HIS A 47 5.75 -7.42 3.47
N TRP A 48 5.89 -8.74 3.57
CA TRP A 48 7.06 -9.37 4.21
C TRP A 48 8.36 -8.90 3.56
N ASN A 49 8.43 -9.00 2.24
CA ASN A 49 9.63 -8.69 1.47
C ASN A 49 9.94 -7.19 1.43
N ARG A 50 8.91 -6.33 1.45
CA ARG A 50 9.08 -4.88 1.21
C ARG A 50 8.92 -4.00 2.44
N VAL A 51 8.36 -4.50 3.53
CA VAL A 51 8.00 -3.65 4.69
C VAL A 51 8.80 -4.02 5.92
N ILE A 52 8.95 -5.31 6.20
CA ILE A 52 9.59 -5.77 7.43
C ILE A 52 11.06 -5.37 7.49
N PHE A 53 11.74 -5.28 6.34
CA PHE A 53 13.10 -4.76 6.29
C PHE A 53 13.19 -3.28 6.70
N HIS A 54 12.15 -2.48 6.42
CA HIS A 54 12.14 -1.05 6.71
C HIS A 54 11.64 -0.72 8.11
N THR A 55 10.58 -1.38 8.57
CA THR A 55 9.91 -1.05 9.84
C THR A 55 10.15 -2.07 10.94
N GLY A 56 10.76 -3.21 10.61
CA GLY A 56 10.75 -4.39 11.46
C GLY A 56 9.36 -5.04 11.55
N LEU A 57 9.26 -6.03 12.45
CA LEU A 57 8.00 -6.70 12.80
C LEU A 57 7.11 -5.76 13.62
N SER A 58 6.04 -5.26 13.01
CA SER A 58 5.03 -4.43 13.67
C SER A 58 4.30 -5.22 14.77
N SER A 59 4.10 -4.62 15.94
CA SER A 59 3.30 -5.24 17.03
C SER A 59 1.80 -5.09 16.84
N ASN A 60 1.39 -4.16 15.97
CA ASN A 60 0.00 -3.85 15.68
C ASN A 60 -0.17 -3.49 14.20
N ILE A 61 -1.14 -4.12 13.54
CA ILE A 61 -1.54 -3.79 12.19
C ILE A 61 -3.00 -3.30 12.22
N MET A 62 -3.23 -2.12 11.66
CA MET A 62 -4.57 -1.55 11.45
C MET A 62 -4.91 -1.65 9.97
N SER A 63 -6.06 -2.26 9.64
CA SER A 63 -6.51 -2.47 8.27
C SER A 63 -8.03 -2.45 8.20
N ASP A 64 -8.58 -1.74 7.22
CA ASP A 64 -10.03 -1.58 7.04
C ASP A 64 -10.69 -2.56 6.07
N ARG A 65 -9.89 -3.28 5.25
CA ARG A 65 -10.42 -4.24 4.26
C ARG A 65 -10.01 -5.69 4.52
N ASP A 66 -10.99 -6.58 4.40
CA ASP A 66 -10.99 -8.05 4.50
C ASP A 66 -10.50 -8.64 5.83
N LEU A 67 -11.45 -8.70 6.74
CA LEU A 67 -11.31 -8.92 8.19
C LEU A 67 -11.16 -10.38 8.64
N GLN A 68 -11.07 -11.38 7.77
CA GLN A 68 -11.09 -12.79 8.25
C GLN A 68 -9.92 -13.60 7.71
N PHE A 69 -9.74 -13.66 6.39
CA PHE A 69 -8.69 -14.47 5.79
C PHE A 69 -7.29 -13.84 5.95
N LYS A 70 -7.18 -12.52 5.97
CA LYS A 70 -5.91 -11.82 6.21
C LYS A 70 -5.47 -11.96 7.67
N PHE A 71 -6.39 -11.90 8.63
CA PHE A 71 -6.04 -11.96 10.07
C PHE A 71 -5.41 -13.28 10.50
N SER A 72 -5.93 -14.42 10.03
CA SER A 72 -5.37 -15.73 10.38
C SER A 72 -3.94 -15.87 9.84
N LEU A 73 -3.71 -15.45 8.60
CA LEU A 73 -2.42 -15.47 7.95
C LEU A 73 -1.41 -14.58 8.69
N TRP A 74 -1.79 -13.33 9.00
CA TRP A 74 -0.95 -12.41 9.73
C TRP A 74 -0.64 -12.86 11.15
N ARG A 75 -1.64 -13.39 11.87
CA ARG A 75 -1.44 -13.94 13.22
C ARG A 75 -0.51 -15.15 13.18
N ASN A 76 -0.64 -16.04 12.19
CA ASN A 76 0.23 -17.19 12.02
C ASN A 76 1.66 -16.76 11.66
N LEU A 77 1.84 -15.78 10.76
CA LEU A 77 3.14 -15.19 10.47
C LEU A 77 3.81 -14.67 11.73
N HIS A 78 3.14 -13.84 12.52
CA HIS A 78 3.73 -13.27 13.74
C HIS A 78 4.04 -14.33 14.81
N ARG A 79 3.19 -15.36 14.93
CA ARG A 79 3.46 -16.51 15.81
C ARG A 79 4.73 -17.27 15.43
N LEU A 80 5.03 -17.43 14.15
CA LEU A 80 6.29 -18.05 13.70
C LEU A 80 7.52 -17.28 14.18
N PHE A 81 7.41 -15.97 14.40
CA PHE A 81 8.47 -15.12 14.93
C PHE A 81 8.37 -14.89 16.45
N GLY A 82 7.54 -15.66 17.15
CA GLY A 82 7.38 -15.56 18.60
C GLY A 82 6.73 -14.26 19.08
N LYS A 83 6.02 -13.55 18.20
CA LYS A 83 5.32 -12.29 18.54
C LYS A 83 3.81 -12.47 18.46
N GLU A 84 3.10 -11.91 19.43
CA GLU A 84 1.65 -11.75 19.31
C GLU A 84 1.33 -10.50 18.50
N LEU A 85 0.47 -10.66 17.49
CA LEU A 85 -0.02 -9.56 16.68
C LEU A 85 -1.40 -9.13 17.17
N SER A 86 -1.51 -7.84 17.50
CA SER A 86 -2.79 -7.19 17.74
C SER A 86 -3.34 -6.61 16.45
N PHE A 87 -4.59 -6.96 16.12
CA PHE A 87 -5.34 -6.33 15.04
C PHE A 87 -6.38 -5.40 15.63
N SER A 88 -6.45 -4.18 15.10
CA SER A 88 -7.58 -3.28 15.31
C SER A 88 -8.23 -3.01 13.96
N THR A 89 -9.56 -3.11 13.93
CA THR A 89 -10.35 -2.44 12.88
C THR A 89 -10.16 -0.94 13.05
N ALA A 90 -10.05 -0.18 11.96
CA ALA A 90 -9.88 1.25 12.12
C ALA A 90 -11.21 1.88 12.52
N TYR A 91 -11.27 2.23 13.80
CA TYR A 91 -12.17 3.26 14.30
C TYR A 91 -11.32 4.09 15.26
N HIS A 92 -10.32 4.79 14.71
CA HIS A 92 -9.50 5.74 15.47
C HIS A 92 -9.28 7.00 14.63
N PRO A 93 -10.12 8.04 14.82
CA PRO A 93 -10.17 9.24 13.98
C PRO A 93 -8.85 9.99 13.81
N GLN A 94 -7.86 9.78 14.66
CA GLN A 94 -6.54 10.43 14.56
C GLN A 94 -5.55 9.69 13.67
N THR A 95 -5.62 8.35 13.61
CA THR A 95 -4.67 7.55 12.82
C THR A 95 -5.14 7.44 11.38
N ASP A 96 -6.44 7.30 11.20
CA ASP A 96 -7.09 7.18 9.89
C ASP A 96 -6.90 8.46 9.09
N ARG A 97 -7.04 9.61 9.73
CA ARG A 97 -6.77 10.92 9.10
C ARG A 97 -5.38 11.05 8.47
N LEU A 98 -4.36 10.42 9.04
CA LEU A 98 -3.00 10.51 8.48
C LEU A 98 -2.86 9.62 7.24
N VAL A 99 -3.36 8.38 7.31
CA VAL A 99 -3.35 7.46 6.17
C VAL A 99 -4.25 7.97 5.05
N GLU A 100 -5.45 8.45 5.37
CA GLU A 100 -6.39 9.08 4.44
C GLU A 100 -5.76 10.28 3.72
N ARG A 101 -5.07 11.18 4.44
CA ARG A 101 -4.44 12.35 3.82
C ARG A 101 -3.27 11.97 2.91
N ILE A 102 -2.52 10.92 3.27
CA ILE A 102 -1.46 10.36 2.43
C ILE A 102 -2.06 9.75 1.17
N ILE A 103 -3.15 8.99 1.29
CA ILE A 103 -3.85 8.39 0.16
C ILE A 103 -4.41 9.47 -0.78
N GLN A 104 -5.04 10.50 -0.24
CA GLN A 104 -5.52 11.64 -1.04
C GLN A 104 -4.37 12.32 -1.80
N THR A 105 -3.24 12.55 -1.13
CA THR A 105 -2.05 13.13 -1.77
C THR A 105 -1.53 12.24 -2.88
N LEU A 106 -1.48 10.91 -2.66
CA LEU A 106 -1.07 9.94 -3.68
C LEU A 106 -2.02 9.96 -4.88
N GLU A 107 -3.33 9.91 -4.65
CA GLU A 107 -4.33 9.96 -5.73
C GLU A 107 -4.19 11.25 -6.56
N ASP A 108 -4.02 12.40 -5.91
CA ASP A 108 -3.85 13.67 -6.60
C ASP A 108 -2.56 13.71 -7.41
N MET A 109 -1.47 13.14 -6.89
CA MET A 109 -0.21 13.00 -7.63
C MET A 109 -0.38 12.10 -8.86
N ILE A 110 -1.04 10.95 -8.72
CA ILE A 110 -1.30 10.03 -9.83
C ILE A 110 -2.18 10.70 -10.88
N ARG A 111 -3.27 11.38 -10.46
CA ARG A 111 -4.16 12.11 -11.37
C ARG A 111 -3.42 13.17 -12.17
N ARG A 112 -2.59 13.98 -11.50
CA ARG A 112 -1.78 15.00 -12.17
C ARG A 112 -0.80 14.34 -13.13
N PHE A 113 -0.07 13.32 -12.70
CA PHE A 113 0.89 12.61 -13.54
C PHE A 113 0.24 12.01 -14.79
N CYS A 114 -0.94 11.39 -14.68
CA CYS A 114 -1.68 10.88 -15.83
C CYS A 114 -2.23 12.00 -16.74
N ALA A 115 -2.68 13.12 -16.17
CA ALA A 115 -3.14 14.28 -16.94
C ALA A 115 -2.00 14.89 -17.77
N TYR A 116 -0.81 15.08 -17.17
CA TYR A 116 0.38 15.58 -17.87
C TYR A 116 1.04 14.53 -18.78
N GLY A 117 1.00 13.24 -18.41
CA GLY A 117 1.56 12.14 -19.20
C GLY A 117 0.77 11.85 -20.48
N SER A 118 -0.44 12.41 -20.61
CA SER A 118 -1.20 12.42 -21.87
C SER A 118 -0.62 13.41 -22.89
N ASP A 119 0.08 14.46 -22.43
CA ASP A 119 0.86 15.39 -23.28
C ASP A 119 2.30 14.88 -23.55
N PHE A 120 2.85 14.02 -22.67
CA PHE A 120 4.20 13.45 -22.87
C PHE A 120 4.24 12.30 -23.89
N LYS A 121 3.10 11.97 -24.50
CA LYS A 121 2.99 11.02 -25.60
C LYS A 121 2.73 11.73 -26.93
N ASP A 122 3.38 12.86 -27.15
CA ASP A 122 3.75 13.20 -28.52
C ASP A 122 5.08 12.51 -28.85
N SER A 123 5.02 11.76 -29.94
CA SER A 123 6.16 11.20 -30.66
C SER A 123 7.30 12.21 -30.78
N ASP A 124 8.52 11.70 -30.68
CA ASP A 124 9.78 12.37 -31.00
C ASP A 124 10.51 12.90 -29.77
N GLY A 125 11.35 12.03 -29.22
CA GLY A 125 12.25 12.36 -28.13
C GLY A 125 13.13 13.54 -28.48
N PHE A 126 12.97 14.64 -27.75
CA PHE A 126 13.96 15.62 -27.32
C PHE A 126 13.19 16.79 -26.72
N THR A 127 13.50 17.17 -25.49
CA THR A 127 13.40 18.59 -25.10
C THR A 127 14.51 18.92 -24.12
N HIS A 128 15.30 19.91 -24.54
CA HIS A 128 16.27 20.66 -23.77
C HIS A 128 15.61 21.43 -22.62
N ASP A 129 16.45 21.78 -21.64
CA ASP A 129 16.20 22.72 -20.52
C ASP A 129 15.44 24.00 -20.91
#